data_AF-A0A9D7UFI0-F1
#
_entry.id   AF-A0A9D7UFI0-F1
#
_cell.length_a   1.000
_cell.length_b   1.000
_cell.length_c   1.000
_cell.angle_alpha   90.00
_cell.angle_beta   90.00
_cell.angle_gamma   90.00
#
_symmetry.space_group_name_H-M   'P 1'
#
loop_
_entity.id
_entity.type
_entity.pdbx_description
1 polymer ?
#
loop_
_entity_poly.entity_id
_entity_poly.type
_entity_poly.pdbx_seq_one_letter_code
_entity_poly.pdbx_strand_id
1 'polypeptide(L)'
;MLNRLTGWALGASVSLALVCPAALAADLVVGDSAPRLEHVNWLQGEPVKEWTPGQIYVLDFWATWCGPCIATIPHMNEMHNALKDKGVHVIGVAVWTDPDSEPTADFVREQGEDMAYPIAEDVGEQTALNFMEASGQDGIPTVMVINGEGKLAWIGHPLDGLDDVVEKVRAGEWDLEAAAAKHRAEMEEKAREREAMAAAREKLMPIMERLQGAGMAGDWDGFVVAIDEVLGMEPELLEAAGLPRTQMMFARGRVMIEPDKMNDPAKGYAYLASVVDGAAKDDGYALNEIAWWIVDDEALEKRDLDLALRAAERANELGMGKIPPVLDTLARVHFLRGDLEKAIDVQTQAVEITDEPEFKAMLQETLEEYKAAAAKR
;
A
#
# COMPACT_ATOMS: atom_id res chain seq x y z
N MET A 1 16.09 -53.50 64.96
CA MET A 1 17.25 -52.63 64.71
C MET A 1 17.32 -52.39 63.20
N LEU A 2 17.24 -51.11 62.76
CA LEU A 2 17.86 -50.48 61.58
C LEU A 2 17.75 -51.18 60.19
N ASN A 3 17.51 -50.54 59.04
CA ASN A 3 17.27 -49.16 58.62
C ASN A 3 16.89 -49.20 57.10
N ARG A 4 16.02 -48.28 56.66
CA ARG A 4 15.94 -47.56 55.36
C ARG A 4 16.05 -48.26 53.97
N LEU A 5 15.08 -47.94 53.10
CA LEU A 5 15.17 -47.05 51.90
C LEU A 5 13.97 -47.37 50.96
N THR A 6 12.89 -46.57 50.97
CA THR A 6 12.54 -45.51 49.98
C THR A 6 12.43 -45.96 48.52
N GLY A 7 11.22 -45.81 47.95
CA GLY A 7 11.00 -45.89 46.50
C GLY A 7 9.52 -45.97 46.15
N TRP A 8 8.78 -44.87 46.27
CA TRP A 8 7.46 -44.71 45.65
C TRP A 8 7.68 -44.23 44.22
N ALA A 9 7.15 -44.96 43.23
CA ALA A 9 7.01 -44.47 41.87
C ALA A 9 5.52 -44.59 41.49
N LEU A 10 4.77 -43.49 41.66
CA LEU A 10 3.49 -43.30 41.00
C LEU A 10 3.77 -43.10 39.50
N GLY A 11 3.32 -44.03 38.68
CA GLY A 11 3.24 -43.84 37.23
C GLY A 11 2.13 -42.86 36.90
N ALA A 12 2.50 -41.61 36.64
CA ALA A 12 1.60 -40.64 36.03
C ALA A 12 1.45 -40.99 34.54
N SER A 13 0.26 -41.47 34.15
CA SER A 13 -0.11 -41.55 32.73
C SER A 13 -0.26 -40.12 32.21
N VAL A 14 0.69 -39.69 31.38
CA VAL A 14 0.56 -38.46 30.59
C VAL A 14 -0.43 -38.79 29.48
N SER A 15 -1.71 -38.49 29.72
CA SER A 15 -2.68 -38.36 28.64
C SER A 15 -2.22 -37.22 27.75
N LEU A 16 -1.78 -37.56 26.54
CA LEU A 16 -1.50 -36.61 25.47
C LEU A 16 -2.83 -35.93 25.13
N ALA A 17 -3.14 -34.81 25.79
CA ALA A 17 -4.21 -33.94 25.35
C ALA A 17 -3.81 -33.45 23.96
N LEU A 18 -4.56 -33.87 22.93
CA LEU A 18 -4.57 -33.17 21.66
C LEU A 18 -4.86 -31.70 22.00
N VAL A 19 -3.84 -30.87 21.90
CA VAL A 19 -4.02 -29.44 21.72
C VAL A 19 -4.66 -29.33 20.33
N CYS A 20 -5.99 -29.27 20.32
CA CYS A 20 -6.70 -28.78 19.15
C CYS A 20 -6.16 -27.36 18.93
N PRO A 21 -5.53 -27.06 17.78
CA PRO A 21 -5.26 -25.67 17.46
C PRO A 21 -6.61 -24.94 17.55
N ALA A 22 -6.62 -23.77 18.18
CA ALA A 22 -7.75 -22.88 18.05
C ALA A 22 -8.04 -22.76 16.55
N ALA A 23 -9.22 -23.21 16.12
CA ALA A 23 -9.65 -23.04 14.75
C ALA A 23 -9.63 -21.53 14.47
N LEU A 24 -8.75 -21.11 13.57
CA LEU A 24 -8.83 -19.82 12.90
C LEU A 24 -10.25 -19.69 12.34
N ALA A 25 -10.81 -18.48 12.42
CA ALA A 25 -12.12 -18.17 11.86
C ALA A 25 -12.19 -18.67 10.40
N ALA A 26 -13.33 -19.24 10.02
CA ALA A 26 -13.52 -20.00 8.79
C ALA A 26 -13.09 -19.22 7.53
N ASP A 27 -12.11 -19.75 6.79
CA ASP A 27 -11.66 -19.23 5.50
C ASP A 27 -12.67 -19.65 4.41
N LEU A 28 -13.54 -18.74 3.97
CA LEU A 28 -14.38 -18.94 2.79
C LEU A 28 -13.48 -18.85 1.54
N VAL A 29 -13.34 -19.96 0.83
CA VAL A 29 -12.48 -20.03 -0.35
C VAL A 29 -13.31 -20.29 -1.60
N VAL A 30 -12.86 -19.79 -2.75
CA VAL A 30 -13.33 -20.27 -4.05
C VAL A 30 -13.37 -21.81 -4.06
N GLY A 31 -14.51 -22.36 -4.47
CA GLY A 31 -14.83 -23.79 -4.43
C GLY A 31 -15.78 -24.18 -3.29
N ASP A 32 -15.87 -23.39 -2.22
CA ASP A 32 -16.78 -23.64 -1.11
C ASP A 32 -18.23 -23.28 -1.46
N SER A 33 -19.17 -23.87 -0.71
CA SER A 33 -20.58 -23.45 -0.79
C SER A 33 -20.71 -22.00 -0.34
N ALA A 34 -21.31 -21.16 -1.20
CA ALA A 34 -21.51 -19.76 -0.87
C ALA A 34 -22.46 -19.63 0.33
N PRO A 35 -22.16 -18.76 1.31
CA PRO A 35 -23.09 -18.42 2.40
C PRO A 35 -24.41 -17.89 1.83
N ARG A 36 -25.46 -17.79 2.65
CA ARG A 36 -26.74 -17.21 2.24
C ARG A 36 -26.81 -15.72 2.61
N LEU A 37 -27.58 -14.94 1.85
CA LEU A 37 -27.91 -13.55 2.17
C LEU A 37 -29.03 -13.48 3.23
N GLU A 38 -28.75 -13.91 4.45
CA GLU A 38 -29.74 -13.96 5.54
C GLU A 38 -29.84 -12.65 6.34
N HIS A 39 -28.80 -11.83 6.33
CA HIS A 39 -28.66 -10.64 7.16
C HIS A 39 -28.67 -9.36 6.34
N VAL A 40 -29.68 -9.23 5.47
CA VAL A 40 -29.82 -8.07 4.58
C VAL A 40 -31.23 -7.49 4.57
N ASN A 41 -31.32 -6.19 4.34
CA ASN A 41 -32.55 -5.50 3.97
C ASN A 41 -32.59 -5.31 2.45
N TRP A 42 -33.59 -5.86 1.78
CA TRP A 42 -33.77 -5.67 0.35
C TRP A 42 -34.39 -4.29 0.07
N LEU A 43 -33.66 -3.45 -0.66
CA LEU A 43 -34.05 -2.08 -1.00
C LEU A 43 -34.70 -2.00 -2.38
N GLN A 44 -34.31 -2.89 -3.29
CA GLN A 44 -34.81 -2.94 -4.66
C GLN A 44 -34.77 -4.38 -5.20
N GLY A 45 -35.72 -4.71 -6.08
CA GLY A 45 -35.78 -6.00 -6.76
C GLY A 45 -36.34 -7.12 -5.89
N GLU A 46 -36.43 -8.32 -6.46
CA GLU A 46 -36.94 -9.50 -5.77
C GLU A 46 -35.89 -10.11 -4.83
N PRO A 47 -36.22 -10.38 -3.55
CA PRO A 47 -35.31 -10.99 -2.61
C PRO A 47 -34.81 -12.38 -3.01
N VAL A 48 -33.49 -12.57 -3.01
CA VAL A 48 -32.85 -13.88 -3.19
C VAL A 48 -32.62 -14.54 -1.84
N LYS A 49 -33.41 -15.59 -1.54
CA LYS A 49 -33.36 -16.32 -0.26
C LYS A 49 -32.47 -17.55 -0.29
N GLU A 50 -32.23 -18.09 -1.48
CA GLU A 50 -31.42 -19.28 -1.70
C GLU A 50 -30.77 -19.26 -3.09
N TRP A 51 -29.64 -19.94 -3.23
CA TRP A 51 -28.97 -20.17 -4.51
C TRP A 51 -29.72 -21.25 -5.29
N THR A 52 -30.46 -20.84 -6.32
CA THR A 52 -31.25 -21.78 -7.13
C THR A 52 -30.31 -22.60 -8.01
N PRO A 53 -30.39 -23.95 -7.99
CA PRO A 53 -29.54 -24.79 -8.83
C PRO A 53 -29.66 -24.42 -10.32
N GLY A 54 -28.52 -24.32 -10.99
CA GLY A 54 -28.41 -23.92 -12.40
C GLY A 54 -28.48 -22.41 -12.65
N GLN A 55 -28.72 -21.59 -11.63
CA GLN A 55 -28.61 -20.12 -11.73
C GLN A 55 -27.24 -19.66 -11.24
N ILE A 56 -26.70 -18.63 -11.89
CA ILE A 56 -25.44 -17.99 -11.51
C ILE A 56 -25.78 -16.68 -10.80
N TYR A 57 -25.06 -16.36 -9.74
CA TYR A 57 -25.23 -15.09 -9.02
C TYR A 57 -23.92 -14.31 -9.02
N VAL A 58 -24.01 -13.00 -9.24
CA VAL A 58 -22.88 -12.08 -9.21
C VAL A 58 -23.16 -11.08 -8.10
N LEU A 59 -22.49 -11.22 -6.96
CA LEU A 59 -22.65 -10.34 -5.82
C LEU A 59 -21.63 -9.19 -5.95
N ASP A 60 -22.11 -7.96 -6.07
CA ASP A 60 -21.30 -6.75 -6.13
C ASP A 60 -21.33 -6.04 -4.78
N PHE A 61 -20.24 -6.10 -4.03
CA PHE A 61 -20.09 -5.48 -2.73
C PHE A 61 -19.64 -4.02 -2.88
N TRP A 62 -20.46 -3.08 -2.41
CA TRP A 62 -20.28 -1.65 -2.64
C TRP A 62 -20.77 -0.80 -1.45
N ALA A 63 -20.58 0.52 -1.54
CA ALA A 63 -21.12 1.51 -0.59
C ALA A 63 -21.31 2.88 -1.26
N THR A 64 -22.19 3.72 -0.71
CA THR A 64 -22.49 5.07 -1.27
C THR A 64 -21.30 6.04 -1.16
N TRP A 65 -20.41 5.87 -0.19
CA TRP A 65 -19.18 6.65 -0.08
C TRP A 65 -18.07 6.17 -1.03
N CYS A 66 -18.22 4.98 -1.63
CA CYS A 66 -17.19 4.38 -2.46
C CYS A 66 -17.28 4.91 -3.90
N GLY A 67 -16.53 5.98 -4.19
CA GLY A 67 -16.43 6.57 -5.53
C GLY A 67 -16.09 5.56 -6.64
N PRO A 68 -15.06 4.69 -6.48
CA PRO A 68 -14.76 3.64 -7.45
C PRO A 68 -15.91 2.64 -7.66
N CYS A 69 -16.66 2.28 -6.61
CA CYS A 69 -17.81 1.39 -6.72
C CYS A 69 -18.93 2.03 -7.54
N ILE A 70 -19.21 3.32 -7.30
CA ILE A 70 -20.21 4.06 -8.09
C ILE A 70 -19.81 4.11 -9.56
N ALA A 71 -18.52 4.27 -9.85
CA ALA A 71 -18.00 4.26 -11.22
C ALA A 71 -18.19 2.91 -11.94
N THR A 72 -18.35 1.80 -11.22
CA THR A 72 -18.56 0.46 -11.81
C THR A 72 -20.04 0.09 -11.98
N ILE A 73 -20.97 0.84 -11.37
CA ILE A 73 -22.42 0.59 -11.49
C ILE A 73 -22.90 0.45 -12.95
N PRO A 74 -22.49 1.31 -13.91
CA PRO A 74 -22.94 1.18 -15.30
C PRO A 74 -22.56 -0.17 -15.92
N HIS A 75 -21.36 -0.68 -15.62
CA HIS A 75 -20.89 -1.98 -16.09
C HIS A 75 -21.74 -3.13 -15.50
N MET A 76 -22.00 -3.07 -14.18
CA MET A 76 -22.84 -4.06 -13.51
C MET A 76 -24.28 -4.05 -14.02
N ASN A 77 -24.81 -2.86 -14.32
CA ASN A 77 -26.15 -2.70 -14.89
C ASN A 77 -26.24 -3.25 -16.33
N GLU A 78 -25.21 -3.03 -17.16
CA GLU A 78 -25.11 -3.62 -18.50
C GLU A 78 -25.11 -5.15 -18.42
N MET A 79 -24.28 -5.73 -17.55
CA MET A 79 -24.22 -7.17 -17.33
C MET A 79 -25.57 -7.75 -16.88
N HIS A 80 -26.21 -7.11 -15.90
CA HIS A 80 -27.54 -7.50 -15.44
C HIS A 80 -28.53 -7.55 -16.61
N ASN A 81 -28.62 -6.48 -17.38
CA ASN A 81 -29.56 -6.38 -18.50
C ASN A 81 -29.26 -7.38 -19.62
N ALA A 82 -27.99 -7.69 -19.88
CA ALA A 82 -27.59 -8.63 -20.92
C ALA A 82 -27.79 -10.11 -20.54
N LEU A 83 -27.75 -10.44 -19.24
CA LEU A 83 -27.62 -11.81 -18.76
C LEU A 83 -28.74 -12.30 -17.82
N LYS A 84 -29.62 -11.45 -17.29
CA LYS A 84 -30.71 -11.85 -16.39
C LYS A 84 -31.62 -12.95 -16.97
N ASP A 85 -31.98 -12.82 -18.25
CA ASP A 85 -32.82 -13.81 -18.95
C ASP A 85 -32.05 -15.08 -19.35
N LYS A 86 -30.72 -15.08 -19.17
CA LYS A 86 -29.83 -16.22 -19.43
C LYS A 86 -29.41 -16.94 -18.14
N GLY A 87 -30.08 -16.64 -17.01
CA GLY A 87 -29.86 -17.30 -15.73
C GLY A 87 -28.68 -16.76 -14.93
N VAL A 88 -28.23 -15.53 -15.19
CA VAL A 88 -27.20 -14.84 -14.40
C VAL A 88 -27.83 -13.66 -13.67
N HIS A 89 -27.76 -13.64 -12.35
CA HIS A 89 -28.38 -12.63 -11.50
C HIS A 89 -27.33 -11.77 -10.83
N VAL A 90 -27.20 -10.52 -11.26
CA VAL A 90 -26.41 -9.50 -10.56
C VAL A 90 -27.19 -9.02 -9.34
N ILE A 91 -26.53 -8.91 -8.19
CA ILE A 91 -27.08 -8.39 -6.93
C ILE A 91 -26.08 -7.40 -6.35
N GLY A 92 -26.50 -6.16 -6.12
CA GLY A 92 -25.70 -5.21 -5.36
C GLY A 92 -25.89 -5.44 -3.87
N VAL A 93 -24.81 -5.56 -3.12
CA VAL A 93 -24.80 -5.74 -1.67
C VAL A 93 -24.09 -4.54 -1.05
N ALA A 94 -24.85 -3.60 -0.51
CA ALA A 94 -24.29 -2.47 0.20
C ALA A 94 -23.74 -2.93 1.56
N VAL A 95 -22.43 -2.78 1.75
CA VAL A 95 -21.70 -3.17 2.98
C VAL A 95 -20.94 -1.96 3.53
N TRP A 96 -20.53 -2.04 4.80
CA TRP A 96 -19.75 -0.98 5.46
C TRP A 96 -20.36 0.41 5.28
N THR A 97 -21.69 0.50 5.44
CA THR A 97 -22.40 1.77 5.27
C THR A 97 -21.96 2.79 6.31
N ASP A 98 -21.81 4.03 5.89
CA ASP A 98 -21.38 5.13 6.74
C ASP A 98 -22.59 6.01 7.12
N PRO A 99 -22.90 6.18 8.41
CA PRO A 99 -23.99 7.06 8.87
C PRO A 99 -23.87 8.52 8.41
N ASP A 100 -22.66 8.99 8.11
CA ASP A 100 -22.40 10.36 7.64
C ASP A 100 -22.50 10.49 6.10
N SER A 101 -22.71 9.38 5.39
CA SER A 101 -22.90 9.33 3.94
C SER A 101 -24.37 9.30 3.53
N GLU A 102 -24.64 9.46 2.23
CA GLU A 102 -26.00 9.35 1.70
C GLU A 102 -26.59 7.97 2.03
N PRO A 103 -27.82 7.90 2.60
CA PRO A 103 -28.48 6.63 2.84
C PRO A 103 -28.61 5.80 1.57
N THR A 104 -28.23 4.52 1.63
CA THR A 104 -28.25 3.60 0.47
C THR A 104 -29.61 3.59 -0.24
N ALA A 105 -30.70 3.59 0.53
CA ALA A 105 -32.06 3.59 -0.02
C ALA A 105 -32.39 4.84 -0.85
N ASP A 106 -31.83 6.00 -0.48
CA ASP A 106 -32.01 7.24 -1.24
C ASP A 106 -31.16 7.21 -2.51
N PHE A 107 -29.89 6.84 -2.40
CA PHE A 107 -29.00 6.70 -3.57
C PHE A 107 -29.60 5.75 -4.62
N VAL A 108 -30.05 4.55 -4.22
CA VAL A 108 -30.65 3.56 -5.13
C VAL A 108 -31.90 4.13 -5.82
N ARG A 109 -32.74 4.85 -5.08
CA ARG A 109 -33.95 5.50 -5.62
C ARG A 109 -33.60 6.60 -6.63
N GLU A 110 -32.49 7.29 -6.44
CA GLU A 110 -32.01 8.34 -7.36
C GLU A 110 -31.39 7.76 -8.64
N GLN A 111 -30.66 6.65 -8.54
CA GLN A 111 -30.11 5.94 -9.71
C GLN A 111 -31.21 5.37 -10.61
N GLY A 112 -32.29 4.82 -10.03
CA GLY A 112 -33.40 4.25 -10.79
C GLY A 112 -32.95 3.20 -11.81
N GLU A 113 -33.25 3.42 -13.09
CA GLU A 113 -32.94 2.47 -14.18
C GLU A 113 -31.44 2.34 -14.48
N ASP A 114 -30.62 3.30 -14.03
CA ASP A 114 -29.16 3.22 -14.17
C ASP A 114 -28.54 2.19 -13.21
N MET A 115 -29.32 1.69 -12.25
CA MET A 115 -28.96 0.62 -11.32
C MET A 115 -30.14 -0.36 -11.16
N ALA A 116 -30.54 -1.05 -12.24
CA ALA A 116 -31.80 -1.80 -12.30
C ALA A 116 -31.78 -3.20 -11.63
N TYR A 117 -30.62 -3.66 -11.15
CA TYR A 117 -30.49 -4.96 -10.51
C TYR A 117 -30.99 -4.96 -9.05
N PRO A 118 -31.31 -6.12 -8.46
CA PRO A 118 -31.66 -6.22 -7.05
C PRO A 118 -30.57 -5.67 -6.12
N ILE A 119 -30.98 -4.88 -5.13
CA ILE A 119 -30.08 -4.28 -4.14
C ILE A 119 -30.49 -4.71 -2.75
N ALA A 120 -29.50 -5.20 -1.99
CA ALA A 120 -29.60 -5.54 -0.59
C ALA A 120 -28.60 -4.71 0.22
N GLU A 121 -28.97 -4.35 1.44
CA GLU A 121 -28.11 -3.63 2.39
C GLU A 121 -27.82 -4.53 3.58
N ASP A 122 -26.55 -4.62 3.96
CA ASP A 122 -26.09 -5.45 5.07
C ASP A 122 -26.60 -4.96 6.42
N VAL A 123 -27.01 -5.90 7.28
CA VAL A 123 -27.54 -5.63 8.61
C VAL A 123 -26.56 -6.14 9.66
N GLY A 124 -25.98 -5.20 10.41
CA GLY A 124 -25.05 -5.51 11.50
C GLY A 124 -23.72 -6.10 11.01
N GLU A 125 -23.29 -5.75 9.79
CA GLU A 125 -22.03 -6.17 9.16
C GLU A 125 -21.89 -7.69 8.96
N GLN A 126 -22.99 -8.43 9.09
CA GLN A 126 -22.94 -9.88 9.12
C GLN A 126 -22.73 -10.48 7.72
N THR A 127 -23.19 -9.80 6.67
CA THR A 127 -22.93 -10.22 5.29
C THR A 127 -21.47 -9.92 4.92
N ALA A 128 -20.94 -8.76 5.29
CA ALA A 128 -19.52 -8.45 5.14
C ALA A 128 -18.65 -9.48 5.89
N LEU A 129 -19.00 -9.82 7.14
CA LEU A 129 -18.28 -10.84 7.92
C LEU A 129 -18.29 -12.21 7.23
N ASN A 130 -19.46 -12.65 6.76
CA ASN A 130 -19.64 -14.00 6.21
C ASN A 130 -19.05 -14.18 4.80
N PHE A 131 -18.97 -13.12 4.01
CA PHE A 131 -18.44 -13.17 2.65
C PHE A 131 -17.08 -12.51 2.56
N MET A 132 -17.00 -11.21 2.86
CA MET A 132 -15.79 -10.39 2.65
C MET A 132 -14.67 -10.80 3.60
N GLU A 133 -14.89 -10.69 4.92
CA GLU A 133 -13.84 -11.00 5.90
C GLU A 133 -13.46 -12.48 5.87
N ALA A 134 -14.45 -13.37 5.78
CA ALA A 134 -14.21 -14.81 5.67
C ALA A 134 -13.38 -15.20 4.44
N SER A 135 -13.46 -14.44 3.34
CA SER A 135 -12.63 -14.65 2.15
C SER A 135 -11.42 -13.70 2.07
N GLY A 136 -11.07 -13.06 3.19
CA GLY A 136 -9.92 -12.17 3.32
C GLY A 136 -9.96 -10.92 2.45
N GLN A 137 -11.16 -10.47 2.08
CA GLN A 137 -11.39 -9.21 1.39
C GLN A 137 -11.63 -8.09 2.40
N ASP A 138 -10.84 -7.04 2.28
CA ASP A 138 -10.80 -5.87 3.16
C ASP A 138 -11.05 -4.56 2.41
N GLY A 139 -11.51 -4.64 1.15
CA GLY A 139 -11.81 -3.48 0.31
C GLY A 139 -12.98 -3.70 -0.65
N ILE A 140 -13.59 -2.58 -1.03
CA ILE A 140 -14.61 -2.49 -2.10
C ILE A 140 -14.11 -1.54 -3.20
N PRO A 141 -14.50 -1.74 -4.47
CA PRO A 141 -15.47 -2.74 -4.95
C PRO A 141 -14.89 -4.16 -5.00
N THR A 142 -15.70 -5.14 -4.62
CA THR A 142 -15.38 -6.56 -4.73
C THR A 142 -16.58 -7.29 -5.28
N VAL A 143 -16.37 -8.18 -6.25
CA VAL A 143 -17.40 -9.03 -6.83
C VAL A 143 -17.13 -10.49 -6.50
N MET A 144 -18.19 -11.22 -6.17
CA MET A 144 -18.18 -12.66 -5.98
C MET A 144 -19.13 -13.34 -6.95
N VAL A 145 -18.62 -14.31 -7.71
CA VAL A 145 -19.44 -15.11 -8.64
C VAL A 145 -19.78 -16.45 -7.98
N ILE A 146 -21.06 -16.78 -7.91
CA ILE A 146 -21.58 -18.06 -7.42
C ILE A 146 -22.08 -18.86 -8.63
N ASN A 147 -21.58 -20.07 -8.82
CA ASN A 147 -21.96 -20.92 -9.95
C ASN A 147 -23.31 -21.62 -9.73
N GLY A 148 -23.76 -22.35 -10.76
CA GLY A 148 -25.01 -23.13 -10.74
C GLY A 148 -25.08 -24.26 -9.69
N GLU A 149 -23.99 -24.60 -9.01
CA GLU A 149 -23.97 -25.54 -7.89
C GLU A 149 -24.13 -24.83 -6.53
N GLY A 150 -24.22 -23.50 -6.51
CA GLY A 150 -24.22 -22.70 -5.28
C GLY A 150 -22.83 -22.55 -4.65
N LYS A 151 -21.76 -22.76 -5.42
CA LYS A 151 -20.36 -22.61 -4.96
C LYS A 151 -19.77 -21.29 -5.41
N LEU A 152 -18.89 -20.73 -4.59
CA LEU A 152 -18.10 -19.57 -4.93
C LEU A 152 -17.13 -19.93 -6.06
N ALA A 153 -17.34 -19.38 -7.25
CA ALA A 153 -16.54 -19.64 -8.43
C ALA A 153 -15.35 -18.70 -8.56
N TRP A 154 -15.50 -17.46 -8.07
CA TRP A 154 -14.50 -16.42 -8.25
C TRP A 154 -14.74 -15.25 -7.29
N ILE A 155 -13.66 -14.55 -6.93
CA ILE A 155 -13.63 -13.31 -6.16
C ILE A 155 -12.66 -12.36 -6.85
N GLY A 156 -13.02 -11.09 -7.02
CA GLY A 156 -12.10 -10.10 -7.57
C GLY A 156 -12.76 -8.74 -7.84
N HIS A 157 -12.06 -7.88 -8.59
CA HIS A 157 -12.54 -6.54 -8.91
C HIS A 157 -13.48 -6.57 -10.14
N PRO A 158 -14.60 -5.81 -10.17
CA PRO A 158 -15.57 -5.85 -11.27
C PRO A 158 -14.97 -5.58 -12.66
N LEU A 159 -13.95 -4.73 -12.75
CA LEU A 159 -13.27 -4.41 -14.01
C LEU A 159 -12.08 -5.33 -14.35
N ASP A 160 -11.80 -6.34 -13.53
CA ASP A 160 -10.67 -7.26 -13.73
C ASP A 160 -11.15 -8.65 -14.18
N GLY A 161 -11.61 -8.73 -15.43
CA GLY A 161 -11.93 -10.00 -16.09
C GLY A 161 -13.25 -10.66 -15.68
N LEU A 162 -14.13 -9.96 -14.95
CA LEU A 162 -15.43 -10.48 -14.51
C LEU A 162 -16.27 -11.04 -15.66
N ASP A 163 -16.35 -10.37 -16.81
CA ASP A 163 -17.14 -10.82 -17.97
C ASP A 163 -16.70 -12.22 -18.46
N ASP A 164 -15.38 -12.42 -18.58
CA ASP A 164 -14.81 -13.70 -19.02
C ASP A 164 -15.08 -14.81 -18.01
N VAL A 165 -14.99 -14.50 -16.71
CA VAL A 165 -15.34 -15.43 -15.63
C VAL A 165 -16.81 -15.83 -15.74
N VAL A 166 -17.73 -14.87 -15.80
CA VAL A 166 -19.18 -15.13 -15.84
C VAL A 166 -19.55 -15.95 -17.09
N GLU A 167 -18.98 -15.62 -18.24
CA GLU A 167 -19.20 -16.37 -19.48
C GLU A 167 -18.69 -17.81 -19.39
N LYS A 168 -17.49 -18.03 -18.86
CA LYS A 168 -16.92 -19.37 -18.66
C LYS A 168 -17.70 -20.19 -17.63
N VAL A 169 -18.14 -19.57 -16.53
CA VAL A 169 -18.98 -20.25 -15.53
C VAL A 169 -20.31 -20.66 -16.16
N ARG A 170 -20.93 -19.79 -16.98
CA ARG A 170 -22.17 -20.10 -17.72
C ARG A 170 -21.98 -21.21 -18.75
N ALA A 171 -20.85 -21.22 -19.44
CA ALA A 171 -20.51 -22.25 -20.43
C ALA A 171 -20.10 -23.59 -19.81
N GLY A 172 -19.85 -23.65 -18.49
CA GLY A 172 -19.28 -24.83 -17.83
C GLY A 172 -17.80 -25.05 -18.15
N GLU A 173 -17.11 -24.00 -18.61
CA GLU A 173 -15.69 -24.00 -19.00
C GLU A 173 -14.77 -23.44 -17.90
N TRP A 174 -15.35 -23.00 -16.78
CA TRP A 174 -14.60 -22.46 -15.65
C TRP A 174 -13.88 -23.56 -14.86
N ASP A 175 -12.55 -23.46 -14.77
CA ASP A 175 -11.73 -24.34 -13.95
C ASP A 175 -11.81 -23.90 -12.47
N LEU A 176 -12.81 -24.43 -11.77
CA LEU A 176 -13.04 -24.14 -10.36
C LEU A 176 -11.88 -24.59 -9.46
N GLU A 177 -11.19 -25.68 -9.81
CA GLU A 177 -10.08 -26.20 -9.01
C GLU A 177 -8.86 -25.28 -9.12
N ALA A 178 -8.53 -24.84 -10.33
CA ALA A 178 -7.47 -23.85 -10.56
C ALA A 178 -7.81 -22.51 -9.90
N ALA A 179 -9.04 -22.03 -10.02
CA ALA A 179 -9.49 -20.80 -9.37
C ALA A 179 -9.39 -20.88 -7.84
N ALA A 180 -9.78 -22.02 -7.26
CA ALA A 180 -9.64 -22.30 -5.83
C ALA A 180 -8.19 -22.32 -5.37
N ALA A 181 -7.30 -22.95 -6.15
CA ALA A 181 -5.87 -23.00 -5.84
C ALA A 181 -5.24 -21.59 -5.91
N LYS A 182 -5.60 -20.79 -6.92
CA LYS A 182 -5.16 -19.40 -7.04
C LYS A 182 -5.58 -18.57 -5.83
N HIS A 183 -6.87 -18.60 -5.47
CA HIS A 183 -7.40 -17.84 -4.34
C HIS A 183 -6.74 -18.24 -3.00
N ARG A 184 -6.50 -19.53 -2.77
CA ARG A 184 -5.75 -19.98 -1.57
C ARG A 184 -4.34 -19.43 -1.52
N ALA A 185 -3.63 -19.44 -2.65
CA ALA A 185 -2.27 -18.90 -2.71
C ALA A 185 -2.24 -17.39 -2.40
N GLU A 186 -3.19 -16.62 -2.93
CA GLU A 186 -3.34 -15.19 -2.65
C GLU A 186 -3.68 -14.93 -1.18
N MET A 187 -4.55 -15.74 -0.58
CA MET A 187 -4.90 -15.67 0.84
C MET A 187 -3.71 -15.99 1.75
N GLU A 188 -2.94 -17.03 1.42
CA GLU A 188 -1.71 -17.38 2.14
C GLU A 188 -0.63 -16.31 2.01
N GLU A 189 -0.51 -15.67 0.85
CA GLU A 189 0.38 -14.53 0.63
C GLU A 189 -0.03 -13.32 1.47
N LYS A 190 -1.29 -12.87 1.38
CA LYS A 190 -1.82 -11.78 2.21
C LYS A 190 -1.68 -12.08 3.71
N ALA A 191 -1.91 -13.33 4.14
CA ALA A 191 -1.73 -13.73 5.53
C ALA A 191 -0.27 -13.59 5.98
N ARG A 192 0.69 -14.03 5.16
CA ARG A 192 2.13 -13.86 5.43
C ARG A 192 2.53 -12.39 5.47
N GLU A 193 2.02 -11.56 4.56
CA GLU A 193 2.27 -10.12 4.55
C GLU A 193 1.72 -9.44 5.81
N ARG A 194 0.48 -9.76 6.21
CA ARG A 194 -0.12 -9.24 7.44
C ARG A 194 0.65 -9.65 8.69
N GLU A 195 1.09 -10.91 8.77
CA GLU A 195 1.93 -11.39 9.86
C GLU A 195 3.28 -10.67 9.90
N ALA A 196 3.91 -10.49 8.74
CA ALA A 196 5.17 -9.74 8.60
C ALA A 196 5.01 -8.27 9.03
N MET A 197 3.94 -7.59 8.59
CA MET A 197 3.63 -6.22 8.99
C MET A 197 3.33 -6.11 10.48
N ALA A 198 2.60 -7.06 11.06
CA ALA A 198 2.33 -7.09 12.50
C ALA A 198 3.62 -7.27 13.30
N ALA A 199 4.48 -8.20 12.90
CA ALA A 199 5.79 -8.40 13.51
C ALA A 199 6.71 -7.17 13.31
N ALA A 200 6.62 -6.49 12.17
CA ALA A 200 7.33 -5.23 11.91
C ALA A 200 6.88 -4.17 12.90
N ARG A 201 5.56 -3.95 13.00
CA ARG A 201 4.95 -2.97 13.90
C ARG A 201 5.33 -3.23 15.35
N GLU A 202 5.26 -4.49 15.81
CA GLU A 202 5.62 -4.85 17.19
C GLU A 202 7.07 -4.49 17.52
N LYS A 203 8.01 -4.81 16.63
CA LYS A 203 9.43 -4.53 16.84
C LYS A 203 9.79 -3.06 16.66
N LEU A 204 9.15 -2.40 15.70
CA LEU A 204 9.48 -1.05 15.27
C LEU A 204 8.87 0.01 16.20
N MET A 205 7.63 -0.18 16.67
CA MET A 205 6.92 0.77 17.54
C MET A 205 7.76 1.26 18.73
N PRO A 206 8.38 0.40 19.56
CA PRO A 206 9.18 0.87 20.70
C PRO A 206 10.47 1.61 20.29
N ILE A 207 10.99 1.36 19.09
CA ILE A 207 12.15 2.08 18.55
C ILE A 207 11.69 3.47 18.06
N MET A 208 10.58 3.53 17.34
CA MET A 208 10.01 4.78 16.82
C MET A 208 9.54 5.71 17.93
N GLU A 209 8.94 5.19 19.01
CA GLU A 209 8.59 5.99 20.20
C GLU A 209 9.82 6.63 20.84
N ARG A 210 10.93 5.88 20.95
CA ARG A 210 12.20 6.43 21.46
C ARG A 210 12.81 7.42 20.49
N LEU A 211 12.79 7.14 19.19
CA LEU A 211 13.28 8.04 18.15
C LEU A 211 12.54 9.38 18.22
N GLN A 212 11.21 9.36 18.25
CA GLN A 212 10.37 10.54 18.39
C GLN A 212 10.61 11.27 19.71
N GLY A 213 10.66 10.53 20.82
CA GLY A 213 10.91 11.09 22.15
C GLY A 213 12.27 11.79 22.24
N ALA A 214 13.32 11.17 21.70
CA ALA A 214 14.67 11.74 21.64
C ALA A 214 14.70 13.03 20.80
N GLY A 215 14.07 13.02 19.62
CA GLY A 215 13.95 14.21 18.77
C GLY A 215 13.22 15.36 19.44
N MET A 216 12.11 15.09 20.15
CA MET A 216 11.36 16.11 20.90
C MET A 216 12.15 16.66 22.11
N ALA A 217 13.00 15.85 22.72
CA ALA A 217 13.84 16.24 23.84
C ALA A 217 15.15 16.94 23.42
N GLY A 218 15.48 16.96 22.12
CA GLY A 218 16.78 17.40 21.62
C GLY A 218 17.94 16.45 21.98
N ASP A 219 17.63 15.19 22.31
CA ASP A 219 18.61 14.13 22.57
C ASP A 219 19.06 13.51 21.24
N TRP A 220 19.95 14.19 20.54
CA TRP A 220 20.39 13.77 19.21
C TRP A 220 21.31 12.54 19.23
N ASP A 221 22.03 12.31 20.33
CA ASP A 221 22.78 11.07 20.54
C ASP A 221 21.80 9.88 20.67
N GLY A 222 20.76 10.01 21.51
CA GLY A 222 19.70 9.02 21.63
C GLY A 222 18.92 8.80 20.34
N PHE A 223 18.71 9.87 19.56
CA PHE A 223 18.08 9.81 18.24
C PHE A 223 18.90 8.96 17.26
N VAL A 224 20.22 9.19 17.17
CA VAL A 224 21.11 8.40 16.31
C VAL A 224 21.16 6.94 16.75
N VAL A 225 21.18 6.67 18.05
CA VAL A 225 21.11 5.28 18.57
C VAL A 225 19.81 4.60 18.12
N ALA A 226 18.67 5.27 18.23
CA ALA A 226 17.40 4.72 17.79
C ALA A 226 17.38 4.47 16.26
N ILE A 227 17.95 5.37 15.45
CA ILE A 227 18.10 5.10 14.01
C ILE A 227 19.01 3.89 13.75
N ASP A 228 20.14 3.77 14.45
CA ASP A 228 21.05 2.65 14.28
C ASP A 228 20.38 1.31 14.62
N GLU A 229 19.45 1.29 15.58
CA GLU A 229 18.61 0.13 15.85
C GLU A 229 17.64 -0.18 14.71
N VAL A 230 16.97 0.83 14.13
CA VAL A 230 16.12 0.65 12.93
C VAL A 230 16.96 0.10 11.77
N LEU A 231 18.14 0.66 11.53
CA LEU A 231 19.07 0.19 10.49
C LEU A 231 19.66 -1.20 10.80
N GLY A 232 19.55 -1.70 12.02
CA GLY A 232 19.89 -3.07 12.40
C GLY A 232 18.80 -4.10 12.11
N MET A 233 17.59 -3.65 11.75
CA MET A 233 16.46 -4.54 11.43
C MET A 233 16.63 -5.18 10.06
N GLU A 234 15.98 -6.34 9.88
CA GLU A 234 15.94 -7.05 8.61
C GLU A 234 15.33 -6.15 7.50
N PRO A 235 15.93 -6.09 6.29
CA PRO A 235 15.45 -5.23 5.21
C PRO A 235 13.98 -5.42 4.86
N GLU A 236 13.51 -6.66 4.84
CA GLU A 236 12.12 -7.02 4.52
C GLU A 236 11.13 -6.43 5.54
N LEU A 237 11.57 -6.28 6.79
CA LEU A 237 10.77 -5.72 7.86
C LEU A 237 10.61 -4.20 7.72
N LEU A 238 11.68 -3.52 7.28
CA LEU A 238 11.66 -2.09 7.01
C LEU A 238 10.83 -1.78 5.76
N GLU A 239 10.93 -2.62 4.73
CA GLU A 239 10.11 -2.53 3.52
C GLU A 239 8.63 -2.73 3.82
N ALA A 240 8.27 -3.77 4.59
CA ALA A 240 6.90 -4.01 5.03
C ALA A 240 6.32 -2.85 5.88
N ALA A 241 7.19 -2.13 6.59
CA ALA A 241 6.80 -0.95 7.37
C ALA A 241 6.75 0.36 6.55
N GLY A 242 7.09 0.33 5.25
CA GLY A 242 7.17 1.52 4.42
C GLY A 242 8.26 2.49 4.87
N LEU A 243 9.36 1.98 5.45
CA LEU A 243 10.51 2.76 5.90
C LEU A 243 11.75 2.42 5.06
N PRO A 244 11.98 3.12 3.93
CA PRO A 244 13.17 2.93 3.13
C PRO A 244 14.45 3.08 3.95
N ARG A 245 15.33 2.08 3.86
CA ARG A 245 16.61 2.08 4.58
C ARG A 245 17.46 3.32 4.26
N THR A 246 17.48 3.73 3.00
CA THR A 246 18.19 4.93 2.52
C THR A 246 17.68 6.21 3.18
N GLN A 247 16.36 6.33 3.39
CA GLN A 247 15.75 7.44 4.11
C GLN A 247 16.21 7.50 5.58
N MET A 248 16.28 6.35 6.25
CA MET A 248 16.76 6.29 7.64
C MET A 248 18.25 6.63 7.76
N MET A 249 19.06 6.15 6.83
CA MET A 249 20.47 6.54 6.73
C MET A 249 20.59 8.05 6.49
N PHE A 250 19.80 8.61 5.59
CA PHE A 250 19.82 10.04 5.33
C PHE A 250 19.45 10.86 6.57
N ALA A 251 18.37 10.52 7.28
CA ALA A 251 17.98 11.16 8.53
C ALA A 251 19.11 11.15 9.58
N ARG A 252 19.83 10.02 9.70
CA ARG A 252 20.99 9.90 10.59
C ARG A 252 22.10 10.89 10.22
N GLY A 253 22.45 10.95 8.93
CA GLY A 253 23.51 11.85 8.45
C GLY A 253 23.14 13.32 8.61
N ARG A 254 21.88 13.69 8.35
CA ARG A 254 21.37 15.06 8.53
C ARG A 254 21.51 15.54 9.97
N VAL A 255 21.06 14.75 10.94
CA VAL A 255 21.12 15.12 12.36
C VAL A 255 22.56 15.33 12.84
N MET A 256 23.52 14.61 12.25
CA MET A 256 24.95 14.83 12.51
C MET A 256 25.45 16.18 12.01
N ILE A 257 24.87 16.72 10.94
CA ILE A 257 25.34 17.95 10.24
C ILE A 257 24.64 19.20 10.80
N GLU A 258 23.33 19.12 11.04
CA GLU A 258 22.48 20.28 11.33
C GLU A 258 22.97 21.09 12.55
N PRO A 259 23.12 22.43 12.44
CA PRO A 259 23.76 23.25 13.48
C PRO A 259 23.02 23.29 14.82
N ASP A 260 21.70 23.16 14.79
CA ASP A 260 20.82 23.10 15.96
C ASP A 260 20.76 21.70 16.59
N LYS A 261 21.48 20.73 16.00
CA LYS A 261 21.51 19.33 16.42
C LYS A 261 22.90 18.93 16.90
N MET A 262 23.55 17.96 16.26
CA MET A 262 24.88 17.51 16.69
C MET A 262 26.01 18.42 16.20
N ASN A 263 25.79 19.19 15.13
CA ASN A 263 26.75 20.16 14.58
C ASN A 263 28.17 19.58 14.35
N ASP A 264 28.25 18.37 13.79
CA ASP A 264 29.48 17.71 13.34
C ASP A 264 29.43 17.46 11.82
N PRO A 265 29.47 18.53 11.01
CA PRO A 265 29.36 18.42 9.55
C PRO A 265 30.44 17.54 8.94
N ALA A 266 31.65 17.50 9.52
CA ALA A 266 32.73 16.68 9.00
C ALA A 266 32.40 15.18 9.07
N LYS A 267 31.91 14.69 10.23
CA LYS A 267 31.48 13.29 10.33
C LYS A 267 30.18 13.02 9.58
N GLY A 268 29.25 13.97 9.60
CA GLY A 268 27.97 13.82 8.93
C GLY A 268 28.11 13.68 7.42
N TYR A 269 28.90 14.53 6.76
CA TYR A 269 29.16 14.40 5.32
C TYR A 269 29.99 13.15 4.99
N ALA A 270 30.96 12.78 5.82
CA ALA A 270 31.69 11.52 5.63
C ALA A 270 30.76 10.30 5.72
N TYR A 271 29.77 10.34 6.61
CA TYR A 271 28.74 9.30 6.69
C TYR A 271 27.84 9.31 5.44
N LEU A 272 27.28 10.46 5.04
CA LEU A 272 26.43 10.58 3.85
C LEU A 272 27.16 10.19 2.55
N ALA A 273 28.46 10.45 2.45
CA ALA A 273 29.29 9.95 1.36
C ALA A 273 29.25 8.42 1.28
N SER A 274 29.35 7.71 2.41
CA SER A 274 29.25 6.24 2.41
C SER A 274 27.86 5.72 2.05
N VAL A 275 26.80 6.51 2.30
CA VAL A 275 25.43 6.22 1.86
C VAL A 275 25.31 6.36 0.35
N VAL A 276 25.77 7.50 -0.21
CA VAL A 276 25.79 7.79 -1.65
C VAL A 276 26.58 6.75 -2.42
N ASP A 277 27.78 6.41 -1.96
CA ASP A 277 28.67 5.45 -2.63
C ASP A 277 28.25 3.98 -2.39
N GLY A 278 27.30 3.75 -1.46
CA GLY A 278 26.88 2.43 -0.99
C GLY A 278 25.39 2.18 -1.18
N ALA A 279 24.61 2.35 -0.10
CA ALA A 279 23.21 1.96 -0.05
C ALA A 279 22.31 2.72 -1.04
N ALA A 280 22.63 3.97 -1.38
CA ALA A 280 21.85 4.80 -2.29
C ALA A 280 22.36 4.79 -3.74
N LYS A 281 23.45 4.07 -4.06
CA LYS A 281 24.14 4.19 -5.36
C LYS A 281 23.26 3.90 -6.60
N ASP A 282 22.18 3.13 -6.42
CA ASP A 282 21.23 2.74 -7.46
C ASP A 282 19.80 3.28 -7.16
N ASP A 283 19.68 4.18 -6.18
CA ASP A 283 18.43 4.82 -5.76
C ASP A 283 18.47 6.30 -6.17
N GLY A 284 18.00 6.59 -7.39
CA GLY A 284 18.02 7.95 -7.94
C GLY A 284 17.20 8.95 -7.13
N TYR A 285 16.17 8.50 -6.42
CA TYR A 285 15.37 9.35 -5.55
C TYR A 285 16.16 9.74 -4.30
N ALA A 286 16.72 8.76 -3.57
CA ALA A 286 17.51 9.04 -2.37
C ALA A 286 18.75 9.88 -2.67
N LEU A 287 19.42 9.63 -3.80
CA LEU A 287 20.56 10.45 -4.25
C LEU A 287 20.16 11.90 -4.51
N ASN A 288 19.03 12.11 -5.19
CA ASN A 288 18.51 13.45 -5.44
C ASN A 288 18.10 14.15 -4.13
N GLU A 289 17.44 13.44 -3.22
CA GLU A 289 17.03 13.98 -1.92
C GLU A 289 18.23 14.47 -1.10
N ILE A 290 19.30 13.66 -1.03
CA ILE A 290 20.56 14.03 -0.38
C ILE A 290 21.17 15.26 -1.05
N ALA A 291 21.28 15.27 -2.38
CA ALA A 291 21.88 16.37 -3.12
C ALA A 291 21.10 17.67 -2.94
N TRP A 292 19.76 17.62 -3.08
CA TRP A 292 18.85 18.75 -2.93
C TRP A 292 18.97 19.38 -1.55
N TRP A 293 18.89 18.56 -0.50
CA TRP A 293 19.02 19.07 0.86
C TRP A 293 20.34 19.80 1.10
N ILE A 294 21.47 19.31 0.56
CA ILE A 294 22.78 19.97 0.71
C ILE A 294 22.80 21.36 0.04
N VAL A 295 22.10 21.53 -1.08
CA VAL A 295 22.14 22.77 -1.88
C VAL A 295 20.99 23.74 -1.62
N ASP A 296 19.92 23.28 -0.99
CA ASP A 296 18.73 24.08 -0.72
C ASP A 296 18.68 24.58 0.72
N ASP A 297 19.01 23.74 1.70
CA ASP A 297 18.83 24.05 3.12
C ASP A 297 19.69 25.24 3.57
N GLU A 298 19.03 26.36 3.90
CA GLU A 298 19.67 27.62 4.31
C GLU A 298 20.34 27.52 5.68
N ALA A 299 19.96 26.55 6.52
CA ALA A 299 20.58 26.35 7.84
C ALA A 299 22.00 25.77 7.71
N LEU A 300 22.35 25.19 6.56
CA LEU A 300 23.68 24.60 6.34
C LEU A 300 24.75 25.68 6.09
N GLU A 301 25.46 26.06 7.14
CA GLU A 301 26.60 26.99 7.06
C GLU A 301 27.78 26.46 6.23
N LYS A 302 28.00 25.13 6.25
CA LYS A 302 29.08 24.44 5.53
C LYS A 302 28.49 23.35 4.66
N ARG A 303 28.50 23.58 3.33
CA ARG A 303 27.97 22.65 2.33
C ARG A 303 29.09 21.82 1.70
N ASP A 304 28.89 20.51 1.59
CA ASP A 304 29.77 19.65 0.80
C ASP A 304 29.24 19.57 -0.65
N LEU A 305 29.60 20.58 -1.45
CA LEU A 305 29.14 20.69 -2.83
C LEU A 305 29.73 19.59 -3.74
N ASP A 306 30.83 18.95 -3.35
CA ASP A 306 31.41 17.84 -4.10
C ASP A 306 30.62 16.55 -3.84
N LEU A 307 30.17 16.31 -2.60
CA LEU A 307 29.20 15.24 -2.32
C LEU A 307 27.87 15.48 -3.04
N ALA A 308 27.32 16.70 -2.98
CA ALA A 308 26.08 17.03 -3.65
C ALA A 308 26.16 16.82 -5.17
N LEU A 309 27.28 17.21 -5.79
CA LEU A 309 27.52 16.96 -7.22
C LEU A 309 27.53 15.46 -7.52
N ARG A 310 28.31 14.67 -6.79
CA ARG A 310 28.40 13.22 -7.02
C ARG A 310 27.03 12.55 -6.94
N ALA A 311 26.22 12.92 -5.93
CA ALA A 311 24.89 12.39 -5.76
C ALA A 311 23.94 12.82 -6.90
N ALA A 312 23.92 14.11 -7.27
CA ALA A 312 23.08 14.63 -8.34
C ALA A 312 23.46 14.07 -9.72
N GLU A 313 24.76 13.95 -10.03
CA GLU A 313 25.25 13.33 -11.27
C GLU A 313 24.81 11.87 -11.37
N ARG A 314 24.98 11.10 -10.28
CA ARG A 314 24.54 9.70 -10.25
C ARG A 314 23.03 9.55 -10.39
N ALA A 315 22.24 10.40 -9.72
CA ALA A 315 20.79 10.43 -9.89
C ALA A 315 20.41 10.74 -11.35
N ASN A 316 21.11 11.68 -11.98
CA ASN A 316 20.87 12.08 -13.36
C ASN A 316 21.21 10.95 -14.36
N GLU A 317 22.28 10.21 -14.11
CA GLU A 317 22.65 9.01 -14.88
C GLU A 317 21.56 7.95 -14.82
N LEU A 318 21.06 7.63 -13.62
CA LEU A 318 19.98 6.67 -13.42
C LEU A 318 18.68 7.12 -14.11
N GLY A 319 18.41 8.42 -14.08
CA GLY A 319 17.29 9.06 -14.79
C GLY A 319 17.52 9.32 -16.28
N MET A 320 18.67 8.91 -16.83
CA MET A 320 19.07 9.14 -18.23
C MET A 320 18.96 10.61 -18.70
N GLY A 321 19.11 11.60 -17.80
CA GLY A 321 18.94 13.01 -18.16
C GLY A 321 17.50 13.45 -18.37
N LYS A 322 16.50 12.70 -17.88
CA LYS A 322 15.08 12.92 -18.22
C LYS A 322 14.17 13.14 -17.01
N ILE A 323 14.74 13.35 -15.83
CA ILE A 323 13.98 13.60 -14.61
C ILE A 323 14.17 15.08 -14.25
N PRO A 324 13.18 15.96 -14.51
CA PRO A 324 13.36 17.39 -14.32
C PRO A 324 13.74 17.82 -12.89
N PRO A 325 13.17 17.24 -11.81
CA PRO A 325 13.63 17.55 -10.44
C PRO A 325 15.11 17.22 -10.20
N VAL A 326 15.65 16.19 -10.85
CA VAL A 326 17.07 15.82 -10.74
C VAL A 326 17.95 16.81 -11.50
N LEU A 327 17.51 17.27 -12.66
CA LEU A 327 18.21 18.30 -13.42
C LEU A 327 18.23 19.64 -12.67
N ASP A 328 17.11 20.04 -12.05
CA ASP A 328 17.04 21.25 -11.22
C ASP A 328 18.04 21.21 -10.06
N THR A 329 18.08 20.09 -9.32
CA THR A 329 19.08 19.85 -8.27
C THR A 329 20.51 19.96 -8.82
N LEU A 330 20.81 19.27 -9.94
CA LEU A 330 22.14 19.28 -10.54
C LEU A 330 22.54 20.69 -11.02
N ALA A 331 21.62 21.45 -11.60
CA ALA A 331 21.84 22.83 -12.00
C ALA A 331 22.12 23.73 -10.78
N ARG A 332 21.37 23.56 -9.69
CA ARG A 332 21.61 24.28 -8.41
C ARG A 332 22.99 23.98 -7.85
N VAL A 333 23.44 22.72 -7.90
CA VAL A 333 24.81 22.34 -7.51
C VAL A 333 25.84 23.11 -8.34
N HIS A 334 25.71 23.11 -9.67
CA HIS A 334 26.63 23.84 -10.55
C HIS A 334 26.64 25.35 -10.27
N PHE A 335 25.46 25.93 -10.03
CA PHE A 335 25.31 27.34 -9.70
C PHE A 335 26.08 27.72 -8.43
N LEU A 336 25.91 26.95 -7.35
CA LEU A 336 26.61 27.20 -6.08
C LEU A 336 28.12 26.97 -6.16
N ARG A 337 28.56 26.06 -7.04
CA ARG A 337 29.99 25.85 -7.35
C ARG A 337 30.57 26.95 -8.25
N GLY A 338 29.73 27.85 -8.77
CA GLY A 338 30.10 28.97 -9.61
C GLY A 338 30.27 28.62 -11.09
N ASP A 339 29.89 27.42 -11.51
CA ASP A 339 29.88 26.95 -12.90
C ASP A 339 28.56 27.37 -13.57
N LEU A 340 28.45 28.67 -13.83
CA LEU A 340 27.20 29.28 -14.30
C LEU A 340 26.78 28.82 -15.70
N GLU A 341 27.75 28.47 -16.56
CA GLU A 341 27.47 27.94 -17.89
C GLU A 341 26.73 26.60 -17.79
N LYS A 342 27.29 25.64 -17.03
CA LYS A 342 26.61 24.35 -16.82
C LYS A 342 25.30 24.49 -16.06
N ALA A 343 25.22 25.38 -15.08
CA ALA A 343 23.97 25.62 -14.35
C ALA A 343 22.85 26.05 -15.31
N ILE A 344 23.14 26.97 -16.23
CA ILE A 344 22.18 27.45 -17.23
C ILE A 344 21.82 26.34 -18.22
N ASP A 345 22.81 25.57 -18.71
CA ASP A 345 22.57 24.50 -19.67
C ASP A 345 21.65 23.40 -19.09
N VAL A 346 21.98 22.91 -17.89
CA VAL A 346 21.20 21.87 -17.20
C VAL A 346 19.80 22.38 -16.84
N GLN A 347 19.68 23.63 -16.35
CA GLN A 347 18.38 24.21 -16.02
C GLN A 347 17.51 24.42 -17.27
N THR A 348 18.12 24.80 -18.39
CA THR A 348 17.41 24.93 -19.68
C THR A 348 16.82 23.59 -20.10
N GLN A 349 17.62 22.52 -20.02
CA GLN A 349 17.14 21.17 -20.28
C GLN A 349 15.96 20.80 -19.38
N ALA A 350 16.01 21.10 -18.08
CA ALA A 350 14.92 20.85 -17.14
C ALA A 350 13.61 21.54 -17.57
N VAL A 351 13.67 22.81 -17.96
CA VAL A 351 12.52 23.58 -18.46
C VAL A 351 11.98 22.99 -19.76
N GLU A 352 12.85 22.58 -20.68
CA GLU A 352 12.45 22.04 -21.98
C GLU A 352 11.67 20.73 -21.86
N ILE A 353 12.09 19.83 -20.98
CA ILE A 353 11.47 18.50 -20.82
C ILE A 353 10.27 18.46 -19.86
N THR A 354 9.98 19.57 -19.16
CA THR A 354 8.87 19.64 -18.21
C THR A 354 7.58 20.07 -18.89
N ASP A 355 6.55 19.22 -18.80
CA ASP A 355 5.21 19.48 -19.35
C ASP A 355 4.23 20.07 -18.31
N GLU A 356 4.51 19.87 -17.02
CA GLU A 356 3.65 20.36 -15.94
C GLU A 356 3.77 21.90 -15.80
N PRO A 357 2.69 22.69 -16.01
CA PRO A 357 2.80 24.14 -16.15
C PRO A 357 3.34 24.86 -14.91
N GLU A 358 2.91 24.45 -13.72
CA GLU A 358 3.31 25.12 -12.47
C GLU A 358 4.78 24.86 -12.17
N PHE A 359 5.21 23.59 -12.22
CA PHE A 359 6.60 23.24 -12.05
C PHE A 359 7.50 23.85 -13.14
N LYS A 360 7.08 23.84 -14.41
CA LYS A 360 7.84 24.48 -15.50
C LYS A 360 8.07 25.97 -15.25
N ALA A 361 7.07 26.69 -14.75
CA ALA A 361 7.18 28.11 -14.44
C ALA A 361 8.23 28.37 -13.34
N MET A 362 8.24 27.54 -12.29
CA MET A 362 9.25 27.61 -11.23
C MET A 362 10.67 27.36 -11.77
N LEU A 363 10.87 26.31 -12.58
CA LEU A 363 12.18 26.02 -13.20
C LEU A 363 12.67 27.18 -14.07
N GLN A 364 11.73 27.87 -14.73
CA GLN A 364 12.02 29.00 -15.60
C GLN A 364 12.40 30.26 -14.82
N GLU A 365 11.81 30.49 -13.65
CA GLU A 365 12.25 31.55 -12.73
C GLU A 365 13.70 31.32 -12.26
N THR A 366 14.01 30.10 -11.83
CA THR A 366 15.37 29.68 -11.45
C THR A 366 16.37 29.86 -12.60
N LEU A 367 15.97 29.54 -13.84
CA LEU A 367 16.81 29.74 -15.03
C LEU A 367 17.16 31.23 -15.25
N GLU A 368 16.18 32.12 -15.07
CA GLU A 368 16.41 33.56 -15.20
C GLU A 368 17.29 34.10 -14.06
N GLU A 369 17.19 33.56 -12.85
CA GLU A 369 18.14 33.85 -11.75
C GLU A 369 19.58 33.53 -12.18
N TYR A 370 19.81 32.34 -12.74
CA TYR A 370 21.15 31.90 -13.16
C TYR A 370 21.71 32.77 -14.29
N LYS A 371 20.90 33.12 -15.29
CA LYS A 371 21.29 34.04 -16.37
C LYS A 371 21.62 35.43 -15.84
N ALA A 372 20.82 35.95 -14.91
CA ALA A 372 21.06 37.26 -14.30
C ALA A 372 22.35 37.27 -13.47
N ALA A 373 22.70 36.17 -12.81
CA ALA A 373 23.97 36.02 -12.11
C ALA A 373 25.16 35.98 -13.08
N ALA A 374 25.04 35.26 -14.20
CA ALA A 374 26.08 35.19 -15.23
C ALA A 374 26.38 36.54 -15.88
N ALA A 375 25.35 37.36 -16.11
CA ALA A 375 25.50 38.69 -16.70
C ALA A 375 26.20 39.72 -15.80
N LYS A 376 26.39 39.42 -14.49
CA LYS A 376 27.06 40.30 -13.52
C LYS A 376 28.55 40.02 -13.36
N ARG A 377 29.06 38.94 -13.96
CA ARG A 377 30.49 38.59 -14.00
C ARG A 377 31.13 39.12 -15.27
#